data_AF-A0A7S3UPF9-F1
#
_entry.id   AF-A0A7S3UPF9-F1
#
_cell.length_a   1.000
_cell.length_b   1.000
_cell.length_c   1.000
_cell.angle_alpha   90.00
_cell.angle_beta   90.00
_cell.angle_gamma   90.00
#
_symmetry.space_group_name_H-M   'P 1'
#
loop_
_entity.id
_entity.type
_entity.pdbx_description
1 polymer ?
#
loop_
_entity_poly.entity_id
_entity_poly.type
_entity_poly.pdbx_seq_one_letter_code
_entity_poly.pdbx_strand_id
1 'polypeptide(L)'
;LAAFRARYPFVRAPLPDARYPNEILPYLYLSNYKVAVDKEIMMSMGITHVINICAEVALARDALREELGIEYLNITEVADNPFSDIAPALRPAHDFIRRAA
;
A
#
# COMPACT_ATOMS: atom_id res chain seq x y z
N LEU A 1 11.08 21.34 -8.72
CA LEU A 1 9.67 21.02 -8.37
C LEU A 1 8.75 20.91 -9.61
N ALA A 2 8.80 21.85 -10.57
CA ALA A 2 7.95 21.82 -11.76
C ALA A 2 8.18 20.59 -12.67
N ALA A 3 9.44 20.25 -12.97
CA ALA A 3 9.77 19.06 -13.77
C ALA A 3 9.36 17.74 -13.11
N PHE A 4 9.47 17.64 -11.78
CA PHE A 4 9.02 16.49 -11.01
C PHE A 4 7.49 16.30 -11.11
N ARG A 5 6.73 17.40 -10.98
CA ARG A 5 5.25 17.37 -11.11
C ARG A 5 4.79 17.07 -12.55
N ALA A 6 5.55 17.49 -13.56
CA ALA A 6 5.27 17.14 -14.96
C ALA A 6 5.52 15.64 -15.23
N ARG A 7 6.51 15.05 -14.57
CA ARG A 7 6.83 13.62 -14.65
C ARG A 7 5.88 12.74 -13.83
N TYR A 8 5.36 13.27 -12.72
CA TYR A 8 4.49 12.56 -11.78
C TYR A 8 3.22 13.37 -11.47
N PRO A 9 2.29 13.48 -12.45
CA PRO A 9 1.11 14.35 -12.34
C PRO A 9 0.11 13.92 -11.26
N PHE A 10 0.26 12.70 -10.73
CA PHE A 10 -0.52 12.15 -9.61
C PHE A 10 -0.08 12.69 -8.24
N VAL A 11 1.11 13.30 -8.12
CA VAL A 11 1.58 13.90 -6.85
C VAL A 11 1.09 15.34 -6.75
N ARG A 12 -0.13 15.54 -6.25
CA ARG A 12 -0.69 16.88 -5.93
C ARG A 12 -0.58 17.16 -4.43
N ALA A 13 -0.05 18.34 -4.10
CA ALA A 13 -0.06 18.90 -2.75
C ALA A 13 -1.28 19.85 -2.57
N PRO A 14 -1.79 20.13 -1.35
CA PRO A 14 -1.13 19.99 -0.05
C PRO A 14 -0.94 18.52 0.31
N LEU A 15 0.05 18.23 1.16
CA LEU A 15 0.31 16.86 1.62
C LEU A 15 -1.05 16.23 1.98
N PRO A 16 -1.43 15.14 1.29
CA PRO A 16 -2.72 14.50 1.50
C PRO A 16 -2.90 14.27 2.99
N ASP A 17 -4.11 14.50 3.47
CA ASP A 17 -4.49 14.20 4.85
C ASP A 17 -3.92 12.83 5.19
N ALA A 18 -2.89 12.77 6.04
CA ALA A 18 -2.15 11.53 6.30
C ALA A 18 -3.03 10.44 6.94
N ARG A 19 -4.28 10.79 7.25
CA ARG A 19 -5.37 9.90 7.64
C ARG A 19 -5.84 9.01 6.49
N TYR A 20 -5.88 9.47 5.24
CA TYR A 20 -6.39 8.69 4.11
C TYR A 20 -5.29 8.33 3.10
N PRO A 21 -5.38 7.15 2.47
CA PRO A 21 -4.44 6.74 1.44
C PRO A 21 -4.73 7.52 0.14
N ASN A 22 -3.71 7.66 -0.70
CA ASN A 22 -3.83 8.37 -1.96
C ASN A 22 -4.21 7.42 -3.08
N GLU A 23 -5.31 7.69 -3.78
CA GLU A 23 -5.61 6.99 -5.03
C GLU A 23 -4.59 7.42 -6.11
N ILE A 24 -3.81 6.46 -6.62
CA ILE A 24 -2.79 6.68 -7.64
C ILE A 24 -3.23 6.18 -9.02
N LEU A 25 -4.16 5.22 -9.05
CA LEU A 25 -4.90 4.72 -10.21
C LEU A 25 -6.30 4.32 -9.73
N PRO A 26 -7.30 4.16 -10.62
CA PRO A 26 -8.63 3.69 -10.22
C PRO A 26 -8.55 2.45 -9.33
N TYR A 27 -9.06 2.55 -8.11
CA TYR A 27 -9.07 1.48 -7.10
C TYR A 27 -7.69 1.03 -6.57
N LEU A 28 -6.61 1.76 -6.88
CA LEU A 28 -5.28 1.49 -6.38
C LEU A 28 -4.78 2.65 -5.53
N TYR A 29 -4.48 2.35 -4.29
CA TYR A 29 -4.11 3.36 -3.30
C TYR A 29 -2.68 3.13 -2.78
N LEU A 30 -1.95 4.21 -2.55
CA LEU A 30 -0.64 4.22 -1.89
C LEU A 30 -0.75 4.95 -0.55
N SER A 31 -0.17 4.38 0.50
CA SER A 31 -0.32 4.90 1.86
C SER A 31 0.88 4.63 2.76
N ASN A 32 0.79 5.13 4.00
CA ASN A 32 1.69 4.84 5.10
C ASN A 32 1.14 3.72 6.01
N TYR A 33 1.97 3.22 6.93
CA TYR A 33 1.60 2.11 7.81
C TYR A 33 0.44 2.41 8.77
N LYS A 34 0.23 3.67 9.18
CA LYS A 34 -0.81 4.04 10.14
C LYS A 34 -2.20 3.79 9.57
N VAL A 35 -2.37 4.08 8.28
CA VAL A 35 -3.61 3.79 7.55
C VAL A 35 -3.79 2.27 7.35
N ALA A 36 -2.68 1.54 7.14
CA ALA A 36 -2.72 0.09 6.92
C ALA A 36 -3.12 -0.74 8.16
N VAL A 37 -3.24 -0.10 9.33
CA VAL A 37 -3.71 -0.71 10.59
C VAL A 37 -5.02 -0.11 11.09
N ASP A 38 -5.58 0.88 10.40
CA ASP A 38 -6.84 1.54 10.77
C ASP A 38 -8.02 0.83 10.09
N LYS A 39 -8.73 0.01 10.86
CA LYS A 39 -9.85 -0.80 10.35
C LYS A 39 -11.00 0.06 9.82
N GLU A 40 -11.31 1.17 10.48
CA GLU A 40 -12.43 2.04 10.10
C GLU A 40 -12.17 2.67 8.73
N ILE A 41 -10.93 3.11 8.49
CA ILE A 41 -10.53 3.67 7.21
C ILE A 41 -10.55 2.60 6.11
N MET A 42 -9.99 1.43 6.37
CA MET A 42 -10.00 0.32 5.41
C MET A 42 -11.42 -0.11 5.01
N MET A 43 -12.32 -0.26 5.99
CA MET A 43 -13.72 -0.62 5.76
C MET A 43 -14.48 0.48 5.03
N SER A 44 -14.35 1.75 5.46
CA SER A 44 -15.08 2.88 4.85
C SER A 44 -14.70 3.12 3.39
N MET A 45 -13.48 2.75 2.99
CA MET A 45 -13.01 2.83 1.61
C MET A 45 -13.30 1.57 0.79
N GLY A 46 -13.84 0.51 1.40
CA GLY A 46 -14.09 -0.78 0.73
C GLY A 46 -12.80 -1.48 0.29
N ILE A 47 -11.71 -1.35 1.04
CA ILE A 47 -10.45 -2.03 0.73
C ILE A 47 -10.62 -3.53 0.90
N THR A 48 -10.28 -4.30 -0.14
CA THR A 48 -10.38 -5.78 -0.15
C THR A 48 -9.03 -6.47 -0.17
N HIS A 49 -7.98 -5.75 -0.60
CA HIS A 49 -6.63 -6.30 -0.83
C HIS A 49 -5.58 -5.31 -0.36
N VAL A 50 -4.54 -5.79 0.32
CA VAL A 50 -3.41 -4.94 0.74
C VAL A 50 -2.08 -5.62 0.50
N ILE A 51 -1.18 -4.89 -0.15
CA ILE A 51 0.24 -5.25 -0.26
C ILE A 51 1.00 -4.50 0.84
N ASN A 52 1.72 -5.24 1.69
CA ASN A 52 2.66 -4.66 2.65
C ASN A 52 4.08 -5.06 2.28
N ILE A 53 4.95 -4.06 2.11
CA ILE A 53 6.37 -4.23 1.77
C ILE A 53 7.25 -3.87 2.99
N CYS A 54 6.66 -3.57 4.14
CA CYS A 54 7.38 -3.21 5.37
C CYS A 54 7.39 -4.37 6.36
N ALA A 55 8.59 -4.87 6.67
CA ALA A 55 8.82 -5.98 7.59
C ALA A 55 8.27 -5.73 9.01
N GLU A 56 8.34 -4.49 9.49
CA GLU A 56 8.01 -4.13 10.88
C GLU A 56 6.50 -4.17 11.21
N VAL A 57 5.63 -4.37 10.21
CA VAL A 57 4.16 -4.28 10.34
C VAL A 57 3.47 -5.66 10.19
N ALA A 58 4.26 -6.74 10.04
CA ALA A 58 3.72 -8.06 9.72
C ALA A 58 2.88 -8.71 10.84
N LEU A 59 3.16 -8.43 12.12
CA LEU A 59 2.63 -9.18 13.26
C LEU A 59 1.16 -8.88 13.64
N ALA A 60 0.56 -7.79 13.14
CA ALA A 60 -0.82 -7.40 13.51
C ALA A 60 -1.91 -7.98 12.58
N ARG A 61 -1.56 -8.80 11.58
CA ARG A 61 -2.39 -8.93 10.35
C ARG A 61 -3.19 -10.22 10.19
N ASP A 62 -2.79 -11.34 10.79
CA ASP A 62 -3.60 -12.57 10.72
C ASP A 62 -4.98 -12.36 11.38
N ALA A 63 -5.03 -11.61 12.47
CA ALA A 63 -6.27 -11.21 13.13
C ALA A 63 -7.13 -10.29 12.24
N LEU A 64 -6.52 -9.35 11.50
CA LEU A 64 -7.23 -8.46 10.59
C LEU A 64 -7.79 -9.18 9.36
N ARG A 65 -7.07 -10.19 8.84
CA ARG A 65 -7.52 -11.01 7.71
C ARG A 65 -8.83 -11.72 8.06
N GLU A 66 -8.88 -12.38 9.22
CA GLU A 66 -10.06 -13.13 9.65
C GLU A 66 -11.24 -12.22 10.01
N GLU A 67 -10.97 -11.04 10.59
CA GLU A 67 -12.00 -10.10 11.02
C GLU A 67 -12.59 -9.28 9.86
N LEU A 68 -11.77 -8.85 8.90
CA LEU A 68 -12.17 -7.92 7.84
C LEU A 68 -12.42 -8.61 6.49
N GLY A 69 -12.01 -9.86 6.32
CA GLY A 69 -12.09 -10.55 5.02
C GLY A 69 -11.15 -9.96 3.96
N ILE A 70 -10.09 -9.25 4.38
CA ILE A 70 -9.14 -8.57 3.49
C ILE A 70 -8.01 -9.52 3.14
N GLU A 71 -7.70 -9.65 1.85
CA GLU A 71 -6.54 -10.41 1.40
C GLU A 71 -5.24 -9.61 1.55
N TYR A 72 -4.19 -10.28 2.03
CA TYR A 72 -2.90 -9.66 2.29
C TYR A 72 -1.79 -10.34 1.50
N LEU A 73 -0.98 -9.55 0.81
CA LEU A 73 0.35 -9.94 0.34
C LEU A 73 1.41 -9.25 1.20
N ASN A 74 2.22 -10.03 1.90
CA ASN A 74 3.36 -9.53 2.66
C ASN A 74 4.65 -9.83 1.89
N ILE A 75 5.50 -8.82 1.78
CA ILE A 75 6.84 -8.93 1.22
C ILE A 75 7.78 -8.29 2.24
N THR A 76 8.34 -9.09 3.14
CA THR A 76 9.09 -8.59 4.30
C THR A 76 10.60 -8.62 4.10
N GLU A 77 11.06 -9.15 2.97
CA GLU A 77 12.47 -9.27 2.59
C GLU A 77 13.04 -7.98 2.01
N VAL A 78 12.19 -7.00 1.72
CA VAL A 78 12.59 -5.68 1.21
C VAL A 78 12.80 -4.72 2.37
N ALA A 79 13.94 -4.06 2.39
CA ALA A 79 14.27 -3.01 3.35
C ALA A 79 14.30 -1.64 2.67
N ASP A 80 13.86 -0.60 3.38
CA ASP A 80 13.87 0.78 2.86
C ASP A 80 15.28 1.39 2.92
N ASN A 81 16.16 0.91 2.06
CA ASN A 81 17.51 1.41 1.91
C ASN A 81 18.04 1.13 0.48
N PRO A 82 19.04 1.88 -0.01
CA PRO A 82 19.50 1.77 -1.39
C PRO A 82 20.23 0.45 -1.73
N PHE A 83 20.52 -0.39 -0.74
CA PHE A 83 21.21 -1.67 -0.92
C PHE A 83 20.26 -2.87 -0.98
N SER A 84 18.98 -2.67 -0.64
CA SER A 84 17.96 -3.71 -0.74
C SER A 84 17.45 -3.82 -2.18
N ASP A 85 17.47 -5.03 -2.74
CA ASP A 85 16.89 -5.29 -4.05
C ASP A 85 15.37 -5.48 -3.93
N ILE A 86 14.61 -4.53 -4.49
CA ILE A 86 13.15 -4.60 -4.56
C ILE A 86 12.65 -5.44 -5.73
N ALA A 87 13.50 -5.80 -6.70
CA ALA A 87 13.08 -6.52 -7.89
C ALA A 87 12.29 -7.82 -7.61
N PRO A 88 12.66 -8.64 -6.60
CA PRO A 88 11.90 -9.83 -6.24
C PRO A 88 10.45 -9.54 -5.82
N ALA A 89 10.16 -8.34 -5.31
CA ALA A 89 8.84 -7.92 -4.87
C ALA A 89 7.90 -7.55 -6.03
N LEU A 90 8.46 -7.12 -7.16
CA LEU A 90 7.70 -6.50 -8.25
C LEU A 90 6.71 -7.48 -8.88
N ARG A 91 7.14 -8.71 -9.18
CA ARG A 91 6.30 -9.70 -9.85
C ARG A 91 5.14 -10.20 -8.97
N PRO A 92 5.38 -10.62 -7.71
CA PRO A 92 4.30 -10.97 -6.79
C PRO A 92 3.30 -9.82 -6.57
N ALA A 93 3.79 -8.60 -6.38
CA ALA A 93 2.93 -7.42 -6.18
C ALA A 93 2.05 -7.15 -7.40
N HIS A 94 2.63 -7.19 -8.60
CA HIS A 94 1.89 -7.02 -9.85
C HIS A 94 0.78 -8.07 -10.02
N ASP A 95 1.11 -9.34 -9.83
CA ASP A 95 0.14 -10.43 -10.02
C ASP A 95 -0.99 -10.38 -8.98
N PHE A 96 -0.68 -9.93 -7.76
CA PHE A 96 -1.68 -9.69 -6.72
C PHE A 96 -2.63 -8.52 -7.06
N ILE A 97 -2.10 -7.39 -7.54
CA ILE A 97 -2.93 -6.27 -8.03
C ILE A 97 -3.83 -6.72 -9.17
N ARG A 98 -3.29 -7.48 -10.14
CA ARG A 98 -4.05 -7.98 -11.29
C ARG A 98 -5.18 -8.94 -10.94
N ARG A 99 -5.08 -9.67 -9.84
CA ARG A 99 -6.12 -10.60 -9.37
C ARG A 99 -7.23 -9.88 -8.60
N ALA A 100 -6.90 -8.74 -7.99
CA ALA A 100 -7.84 -7.93 -7.20
C ALA A 100 -8.70 -6.98 -8.06
N ALA A 101 -8.23 -6.65 -9.27
CA ALA A 101 -8.91 -5.80 -10.25
C ALA A 101 -9.88 -6.58 -11.14
#